data_AF-A0A6J7DLA8-F1
#
_entry.id   AF-A0A6J7DLA8-F1
#
_cell.length_a   1.000
_cell.length_b   1.000
_cell.length_c   1.000
_cell.angle_alpha   90.00
_cell.angle_beta   90.00
_cell.angle_gamma   90.00
#
_symmetry.space_group_name_H-M   'P 1'
#
loop_
_entity.id
_entity.type
_entity.pdbx_description
1 polymer ?
#
loop_
_entity_poly.entity_id
_entity_poly.type
_entity_poly.pdbx_seq_one_letter_code
_entity_poly.pdbx_strand_id
1 'polypeptide(L)'
;MDDTFPDLGSLDNDELKALIAQLTAEETEISYRRRILHGKIDILRAELVNRLRRKHEGGGATISGDDVQALTDILAGRAGGAEEPAGG
;
A
#
# COMPACT_ATOMS: atom_id res chain seq x y z
N MET A 1 0.06 20.60 8.07
CA MET A 1 -0.17 20.79 9.52
C MET A 1 1.22 20.92 10.12
N ASP A 2 1.42 21.85 11.05
CA ASP A 2 2.75 22.14 11.61
C ASP A 2 3.37 20.88 12.22
N ASP A 3 4.40 20.31 11.59
CA ASP A 3 5.22 19.20 12.09
C ASP A 3 6.20 19.66 13.20
N THR A 4 5.85 20.71 13.93
CA THR A 4 6.73 21.22 14.99
C THR A 4 6.39 20.46 16.26
N PHE A 5 7.28 19.56 16.65
CA PHE A 5 7.21 18.87 17.93
C PHE A 5 7.10 19.91 19.05
N PRO A 6 6.14 19.78 19.98
CA PRO A 6 5.97 20.76 21.05
C PRO A 6 7.23 20.81 21.93
N ASP A 7 7.50 21.96 22.52
CA ASP A 7 8.58 22.10 23.51
C ASP A 7 8.25 21.26 24.75
N LEU A 8 8.84 20.07 24.82
CA LEU A 8 8.61 19.09 25.87
C LEU A 8 9.01 19.61 27.26
N GLY A 9 9.92 20.59 27.33
CA GLY A 9 10.36 21.19 28.60
C GLY A 9 9.30 22.11 29.22
N SER A 10 8.29 22.51 28.45
CA SER A 10 7.21 23.41 28.87
C SER A 10 5.94 22.68 29.32
N LEU A 11 5.81 21.38 29.03
CA LEU A 11 4.64 20.58 29.36
C LEU A 11 4.74 20.02 30.78
N ASP A 12 3.65 20.07 31.53
CA ASP A 12 3.54 19.32 32.77
C ASP A 12 3.27 17.82 32.51
N ASN A 13 3.27 17.02 33.57
CA ASN A 13 3.09 15.57 33.47
C ASN A 13 1.73 15.15 32.90
N ASP A 14 0.68 15.92 33.13
CA ASP A 14 -0.66 15.58 32.68
C ASP A 14 -0.88 16.02 31.23
N GLU A 15 -0.32 17.16 30.84
CA GLU A 15 -0.24 17.60 29.44
C GLU A 15 0.56 16.59 28.59
N LEU A 16 1.69 16.10 29.10
CA LEU A 16 2.49 15.09 28.41
C LEU A 16 1.72 13.78 28.22
N LYS A 17 1.00 13.30 29.25
CA LYS A 17 0.15 12.10 29.14
C LYS A 17 -0.97 12.31 28.12
N ALA A 18 -1.60 13.49 28.11
CA ALA A 18 -2.66 13.82 27.16
C ALA A 18 -2.13 13.81 25.72
N LEU A 19 -0.96 14.41 25.48
CA LEU A 19 -0.32 14.42 24.17
C LEU A 19 0.05 13.01 23.70
N ILE A 20 0.61 12.17 24.58
CA ILE A 20 0.89 10.76 24.28
C ILE A 20 -0.40 10.03 23.89
N ALA A 21 -1.48 10.20 24.65
CA ALA A 21 -2.75 9.55 24.37
C ALA A 21 -3.34 9.99 23.03
N GLN A 22 -3.26 11.29 22.71
CA GLN A 22 -3.70 11.83 21.43
C GLN A 22 -2.90 11.24 20.26
N LEU A 23 -1.58 11.30 20.31
CA LEU A 23 -0.71 10.79 19.25
C LEU A 23 -0.86 9.27 19.07
N THR A 24 -1.08 8.53 20.16
CA THR A 24 -1.34 7.08 20.11
C THR A 24 -2.66 6.77 19.42
N ALA A 25 -3.71 7.57 19.69
CA ALA A 25 -5.01 7.40 19.03
C ALA A 25 -4.91 7.71 17.52
N GLU A 26 -4.20 8.78 17.16
CA GLU A 26 -3.95 9.14 15.76
C GLU A 26 -3.15 8.06 15.03
N GLU A 27 -2.07 7.56 15.64
CA GLU A 27 -1.29 6.43 15.11
C GLU A 27 -2.18 5.22 14.88
N THR A 28 -3.05 4.88 15.85
CA THR A 28 -3.94 3.72 15.75
C THR A 28 -4.90 3.86 14.55
N GLU A 29 -5.44 5.05 14.33
CA GLU A 29 -6.30 5.33 13.19
C GLU A 29 -5.56 5.23 11.86
N ILE A 30 -4.35 5.80 11.77
CA ILE A 30 -3.50 5.70 10.59
C ILE A 30 -3.17 4.24 10.30
N SER A 31 -2.78 3.47 11.32
CA SER A 31 -2.48 2.05 11.21
C SER A 31 -3.70 1.21 10.82
N TYR A 32 -4.90 1.60 11.24
CA TYR A 32 -6.14 0.98 10.76
C TYR A 32 -6.36 1.26 9.27
N ARG A 33 -6.30 2.52 8.85
CA ARG A 33 -6.46 2.91 7.43
C ARG A 33 -5.41 2.24 6.55
N ARG A 34 -4.16 2.16 7.00
CA ARG A 34 -3.07 1.44 6.32
C ARG A 34 -3.42 -0.03 6.11
N ARG A 35 -3.89 -0.74 7.13
CA ARG A 35 -4.29 -2.16 7.01
C ARG A 35 -5.43 -2.36 6.01
N ILE A 36 -6.44 -1.49 6.02
CA ILE A 36 -7.56 -1.56 5.07
C ILE A 36 -7.08 -1.34 3.63
N LEU A 37 -6.21 -0.35 3.40
CA LEU A 37 -5.65 -0.10 2.07
C LEU A 37 -4.78 -1.26 1.59
N HIS A 38 -3.90 -1.79 2.45
CA HIS A 38 -3.09 -2.97 2.15
C HIS A 38 -3.97 -4.16 1.75
N GLY A 39 -5.02 -4.47 2.53
CA GLY A 39 -5.94 -5.56 2.21
C GLY A 39 -6.64 -5.39 0.85
N LYS A 40 -7.07 -4.17 0.52
CA LYS A 40 -7.64 -3.85 -0.80
C LYS A 40 -6.63 -4.07 -1.92
N ILE A 41 -5.39 -3.59 -1.74
CA ILE A 41 -4.30 -3.76 -2.71
C ILE A 41 -4.01 -5.25 -2.92
N ASP A 42 -3.95 -6.03 -1.85
CA ASP A 42 -3.63 -7.46 -1.91
C ASP A 42 -4.72 -8.25 -2.66
N ILE A 43 -6.00 -7.93 -2.44
CA ILE A 43 -7.11 -8.51 -3.21
C ILE A 43 -6.97 -8.20 -4.71
N LEU A 44 -6.67 -6.94 -5.05
CA LEU A 44 -6.50 -6.52 -6.45
C LEU A 44 -5.29 -7.19 -7.10
N ARG A 45 -4.16 -7.29 -6.39
CA ARG A 45 -2.97 -8.01 -6.84
C ARG A 45 -3.29 -9.49 -7.10
N ALA A 46 -4.01 -10.14 -6.19
CA ALA A 46 -4.42 -11.53 -6.36
C ALA A 46 -5.27 -11.73 -7.62
N GLU A 47 -6.22 -10.81 -7.90
CA GLU A 47 -7.02 -10.88 -9.12
C GLU A 47 -6.19 -10.63 -10.39
N LEU A 48 -5.22 -9.72 -10.38
CA LEU A 48 -4.31 -9.54 -11.52
C LEU A 48 -3.49 -10.80 -11.80
N VAL A 49 -2.95 -11.44 -10.76
CA VAL A 49 -2.23 -12.72 -10.86
C VAL A 49 -3.15 -13.81 -11.45
N ASN A 50 -4.41 -13.87 -10.98
CA ASN A 50 -5.41 -14.82 -11.44
C ASN A 50 -5.74 -14.63 -12.93
N ARG A 51 -5.94 -13.39 -13.37
CA ARG A 51 -6.17 -13.05 -14.79
C ARG A 51 -4.99 -13.44 -15.67
N LEU A 52 -3.76 -13.19 -15.21
CA LEU A 52 -2.56 -13.54 -15.96
C LEU A 52 -2.44 -15.06 -16.14
N ARG A 53 -2.72 -15.84 -15.09
CA ARG A 53 -2.75 -17.31 -15.17
C ARG A 53 -3.80 -17.80 -16.17
N ARG A 54 -5.03 -17.27 -16.12
CA ARG A 54 -6.12 -17.65 -17.04
C ARG A 54 -5.80 -17.37 -18.51
N LYS A 55 -5.03 -16.32 -18.81
CA LYS A 55 -4.63 -15.97 -20.18
C LYS A 55 -3.88 -17.12 -20.89
N HIS A 56 -3.28 -18.03 -20.13
CA HIS A 56 -2.50 -19.17 -20.64
C HIS A 56 -3.21 -20.53 -20.50
N GLU A 57 -4.44 -20.58 -19.99
CA GLU A 57 -5.23 -21.83 -19.91
C GLU A 57 -5.71 -22.33 -21.29
N GLY A 58 -5.50 -21.56 -22.36
CA GLY A 58 -5.89 -21.88 -23.74
C GLY A 58 -4.95 -22.83 -24.52
N GLY A 59 -4.01 -23.53 -23.87
CA GLY A 59 -3.23 -24.60 -24.50
C GLY A 59 -1.89 -24.20 -25.13
N GLY A 60 -1.35 -23.01 -24.84
CA GLY A 60 0.04 -22.64 -25.13
C GLY A 60 0.91 -22.78 -23.88
N ALA A 61 2.22 -23.03 -24.07
CA ALA A 61 3.18 -23.39 -23.02
C ALA A 61 3.06 -22.59 -21.71
N THR A 62 3.21 -23.32 -20.59
CA THR A 62 3.67 -22.87 -19.26
C THR A 62 4.26 -21.45 -19.25
N ILE A 63 3.51 -20.49 -18.70
CA ILE A 63 3.92 -19.14 -18.22
C ILE A 63 5.20 -18.60 -18.91
N SER A 64 5.06 -17.62 -19.80
CA SER A 64 6.18 -16.93 -20.46
C SER A 64 7.10 -16.22 -19.46
N GLY A 65 8.35 -15.97 -19.83
CA GLY A 65 9.27 -15.11 -19.06
C GLY A 65 8.69 -13.71 -18.81
N ASP A 66 7.94 -13.18 -19.77
CA ASP A 66 7.24 -11.89 -19.63
C ASP A 66 6.16 -11.93 -18.54
N ASP A 67 5.48 -13.07 -18.37
CA ASP A 67 4.49 -13.25 -17.31
C ASP A 67 5.16 -13.31 -15.94
N VAL A 68 6.33 -13.95 -15.83
CA VAL A 68 7.11 -13.98 -14.59
C VAL A 68 7.54 -12.58 -14.20
N GLN A 69 7.98 -11.77 -15.17
CA GLN A 69 8.35 -10.37 -14.93
C GLN A 69 7.14 -9.55 -14.49
N ALA A 70 6.00 -9.68 -15.17
CA ALA A 70 4.75 -9.01 -14.79
C ALA A 70 4.28 -9.40 -13.39
N LEU A 71 4.33 -10.69 -13.03
CA LEU A 71 4.02 -11.16 -11.67
C LEU A 71 4.94 -10.53 -10.63
N THR A 72 6.24 -10.48 -10.93
CA THR A 72 7.24 -9.89 -10.05
C THR A 72 6.95 -8.41 -9.81
N ASP A 73 6.55 -7.67 -10.83
CA ASP A 73 6.20 -6.26 -10.73
C ASP A 73 4.87 -6.02 -10.01
N ILE A 74 3.86 -6.89 -10.19
CA ILE A 74 2.59 -6.83 -9.45
C ILE A 74 2.83 -7.07 -7.96
N LEU A 75 3.59 -8.10 -7.61
CA LEU A 75 3.89 -8.47 -6.22
C LEU A 75 4.80 -7.45 -5.53
N ALA A 76 5.75 -6.88 -6.27
CA ALA A 76 6.60 -5.80 -5.76
C ALA A 76 5.88 -4.44 -5.68
N GLY A 77 4.65 -4.33 -6.20
CA GLY A 77 3.89 -3.07 -6.22
C GLY A 77 4.39 -2.05 -7.24
N ARG A 78 5.15 -2.47 -8.25
CA ARG A 78 5.65 -1.61 -9.34
C ARG A 78 4.73 -1.56 -10.56
N ALA A 79 3.78 -2.49 -10.68
CA ALA A 79 2.91 -2.64 -11.85
C ALA A 79 1.88 -1.51 -12.10
N GLY A 80 1.91 -0.41 -11.33
CA GLY A 80 1.00 0.73 -11.49
C GLY A 80 1.45 1.81 -12.49
N GLY A 81 2.51 1.57 -13.27
CA GLY A 81 3.17 2.59 -14.09
C GLY A 81 3.13 2.41 -15.61
N ALA A 82 2.35 1.48 -16.15
CA ALA A 82 2.25 1.30 -17.61
C ALA A 82 0.90 1.83 -18.13
N GLU A 83 1.00 2.91 -18.91
CA GLU A 83 -0.01 3.54 -19.78
C GLU A 83 -0.98 4.58 -19.17
N GLU A 84 -0.49 5.83 -19.04
CA GLU A 84 -1.22 6.95 -19.66
C GLU A 84 -0.62 7.16 -21.06
N PRO A 85 -1.34 6.88 -22.17
CA PRO A 85 -0.97 7.47 -23.44
C PRO A 85 -1.22 8.97 -23.31
N ALA A 86 -0.17 9.77 -23.39
CA ALA A 86 -0.26 11.21 -23.56
C ALA A 86 -1.17 11.50 -24.76
N GLY A 87 -2.41 11.90 -24.47
CA GLY A 87 -3.40 12.30 -25.45
C GLY A 87 -3.24 13.77 -25.78
N GLY A 88 -2.90 14.04 -27.04
CA GLY A 88 -3.36 15.21 -27.83
C GLY A 88 -2.67 16.54 -27.58
#